data_AF-A0A5W5WGV1-F1
#
_entry.id   AF-A0A5W5WGV1-F1
#
_cell.length_a   1.000
_cell.length_b   1.000
_cell.length_c   1.000
_cell.angle_alpha   90.00
_cell.angle_beta   90.00
_cell.angle_gamma   90.00
#
_symmetry.space_group_name_H-M   'P 1'
#
loop_
_entity.id
_entity.type
_entity.pdbx_description
1 polymer ?
#
loop_
_entity_poly.entity_id
_entity_poly.type
_entity_poly.pdbx_seq_one_letter_code
_entity_poly.pdbx_strand_id
1 'polypeptide(L)'
;MSNEKYLARIKKLLRLAKGTSSPEEAMNAMAKAQAYMRKYGVSESDVELSEIREAASTGAPSDARSVPRYMHGLCTLVCRAFGVECYIGGRWRS
;
A
#
# COMPACT_ATOMS: atom_id res chain seq x y z
N MET A 1 -8.54 -14.21 6.77
CA MET A 1 -7.90 -13.29 7.75
C MET A 1 -6.63 -13.92 8.30
N SER A 2 -5.45 -13.62 7.76
CA SER A 2 -4.18 -14.13 8.35
C SER A 2 -2.95 -13.29 7.94
N ASN A 3 -2.76 -13.01 6.65
CA ASN A 3 -1.50 -12.44 6.16
C ASN A 3 -1.25 -10.97 6.53
N GLU A 4 -2.27 -10.10 6.51
CA GLU A 4 -2.11 -8.66 6.82
C GLU A 4 -1.56 -8.40 8.24
N LYS A 5 -2.01 -9.18 9.23
CA LYS A 5 -1.53 -9.04 10.61
C LYS A 5 -0.05 -9.38 10.73
N TYR A 6 0.40 -10.39 9.99
CA TYR A 6 1.81 -10.79 9.97
C TYR A 6 2.66 -9.78 9.19
N LEU A 7 2.18 -9.30 8.04
CA LEU A 7 2.81 -8.22 7.27
C LEU A 7 3.00 -6.96 8.12
N ALA A 8 1.96 -6.52 8.84
CA ALA A 8 2.03 -5.36 9.73
C ALA A 8 3.09 -5.55 10.84
N ARG A 9 3.22 -6.76 11.38
CA ARG A 9 4.19 -7.07 12.44
C ARG A 9 5.62 -7.12 11.91
N ILE A 10 5.82 -7.71 10.73
CA ILE A 10 7.12 -7.73 10.03
C ILE A 10 7.55 -6.29 9.71
N LYS A 11 6.66 -5.45 9.17
CA LYS A 11 6.94 -4.03 8.92
C LYS A 11 7.36 -3.27 10.16
N LYS A 12 6.67 -3.49 11.28
CA LYS A 12 7.03 -2.84 12.55
C LYS A 12 8.45 -3.19 12.98
N LEU A 13 8.88 -4.44 12.80
CA LEU A 13 10.24 -4.89 13.12
C LEU A 13 11.28 -4.29 12.16
N LEU A 14 10.99 -4.25 10.86
CA LEU A 14 11.89 -3.63 9.88
C LEU A 14 12.06 -2.13 10.11
N ARG A 15 10.96 -1.42 10.42
CA ARG A 15 11.01 0.01 10.77
C ARG A 15 11.79 0.25 12.06
N LEU A 16 11.63 -0.62 13.06
CA LEU A 16 12.40 -0.56 14.31
C LEU A 16 13.89 -0.75 14.02
N ALA A 17 14.25 -1.76 13.23
CA ALA A 17 15.65 -2.01 12.87
C ALA A 17 16.29 -0.81 12.15
N LYS A 18 15.55 -0.14 11.26
CA LYS A 18 16.05 1.02 10.50
C LYS A 18 16.13 2.31 11.34
N GLY A 19 15.30 2.44 12.37
CA GLY A 19 15.18 3.67 13.18
C GLY A 19 15.96 3.68 14.50
N THR A 20 16.55 2.55 14.89
CA THR A 20 17.29 2.42 16.15
C THR A 20 18.78 2.76 15.97
N SER A 21 19.35 3.47 16.93
CA SER A 21 20.78 3.87 16.95
C SER A 21 21.74 2.79 17.47
N SER A 22 21.22 1.74 18.12
CA SER A 22 22.02 0.62 18.64
C SER A 22 22.15 -0.51 17.59
N PRO A 23 23.37 -0.86 17.14
CA PRO A 23 23.57 -1.90 16.13
C PRO A 23 23.03 -3.27 16.55
N GLU A 24 23.17 -3.64 17.82
CA GLU A 24 22.75 -4.95 18.34
C GLU A 24 21.23 -5.11 18.33
N GLU A 25 20.52 -4.04 18.72
CA GLU A 25 19.05 -4.02 18.67
C GLU A 25 18.52 -4.03 17.24
N ALA A 26 19.18 -3.32 16.32
CA ALA A 26 18.84 -3.34 14.90
C ALA A 26 19.02 -4.74 14.30
N MET A 27 20.16 -5.40 14.58
CA MET A 27 20.42 -6.78 14.15
C MET A 27 19.38 -7.76 14.69
N ASN A 28 19.04 -7.66 15.98
CA ASN A 28 18.03 -8.52 16.60
C ASN A 28 16.64 -8.29 16.02
N ALA A 29 16.27 -7.04 15.70
CA ALA A 29 15.01 -6.71 15.05
C ALA A 29 14.93 -7.28 13.61
N MET A 30 16.01 -7.16 12.84
CA MET A 30 16.11 -7.75 11.49
C MET A 30 16.02 -9.28 11.53
N ALA A 31 16.78 -9.93 12.43
CA ALA A 31 16.75 -11.39 12.56
C ALA A 31 15.35 -11.90 12.90
N LYS A 32 14.63 -11.20 13.79
CA LYS A 32 13.23 -11.50 14.11
C LYS A 32 12.30 -11.32 12.90
N ALA A 33 12.45 -10.23 12.15
CA ALA A 33 11.65 -10.00 10.94
C ALA A 33 11.86 -11.13 9.91
N GLN A 34 13.10 -11.52 9.65
CA GLN A 34 13.45 -12.63 8.75
C GLN A 34 12.95 -13.99 9.23
N ALA A 35 12.97 -14.25 10.53
CA ALA A 35 12.39 -15.48 11.09
C ALA A 35 10.87 -15.53 10.89
N TYR A 36 10.17 -14.39 11.05
CA TYR A 36 8.74 -14.31 10.79
C TYR A 36 8.40 -14.45 9.31
N MET A 37 9.18 -13.85 8.40
CA MET A 37 9.04 -14.03 6.95
C MET A 37 9.13 -15.51 6.57
N ARG A 38 10.16 -16.22 7.06
CA ARG A 38 10.33 -17.67 6.84
C ARG A 38 9.18 -18.48 7.41
N LYS A 39 8.73 -18.17 8.62
CA LYS A 39 7.65 -18.90 9.32
C LYS A 39 6.31 -18.81 8.58
N TYR A 40 6.01 -17.65 7.98
CA TYR A 40 4.71 -17.41 7.33
C TYR A 40 4.78 -17.44 5.80
N GLY A 41 5.93 -17.78 5.21
CA GLY A 41 6.10 -17.85 3.76
C GLY A 41 5.92 -16.51 3.04
N VAL A 42 6.27 -15.42 3.71
CA VAL A 42 6.12 -14.05 3.20
C VAL A 42 7.46 -13.59 2.62
N SER A 43 7.46 -13.20 1.35
CA SER A 43 8.63 -12.65 0.67
C SER A 43 8.86 -11.17 1.03
N GLU A 44 10.07 -10.67 0.76
CA GLU A 44 10.35 -9.24 0.90
C GLU A 44 9.47 -8.39 -0.03
N SER A 45 9.23 -8.87 -1.26
CA SER A 45 8.29 -8.24 -2.20
C SER A 45 6.86 -8.15 -1.66
N ASP A 46 6.36 -9.14 -0.92
CA ASP A 46 5.03 -9.06 -0.31
C ASP A 46 4.96 -7.94 0.75
N VAL A 47 6.06 -7.74 1.48
CA VAL A 47 6.17 -6.68 2.48
C VAL A 47 6.20 -5.30 1.81
N GLU A 48 6.96 -5.15 0.73
CA GLU A 48 7.00 -3.92 -0.07
C GLU A 48 5.65 -3.61 -0.72
N LEU A 49 5.06 -4.58 -1.43
CA LEU A 49 3.77 -4.40 -2.11
C LEU A 49 2.65 -4.07 -1.14
N SER A 50 2.68 -4.60 0.08
CA SER A 50 1.68 -4.24 1.10
C SER A 50 1.81 -2.79 1.60
N GLU A 51 2.85 -2.04 1.23
CA GLU A 51 2.93 -0.59 1.49
C GLU A 51 2.08 0.22 0.50
N ILE A 52 1.80 -0.35 -0.67
CA ILE A 52 0.90 0.23 -1.66
C ILE A 52 -0.51 0.19 -1.05
N ARG A 53 -1.13 1.36 -0.94
CA ARG A 53 -2.49 1.51 -0.45
C ARG A 53 -3.38 2.01 -1.59
N GLU A 54 -4.55 1.41 -1.70
CA GLU A 54 -5.59 1.85 -2.60
C GLU A 54 -6.71 2.52 -1.81
N ALA A 55 -7.27 3.58 -2.38
CA ALA A 55 -8.48 4.23 -1.87
C ALA A 55 -9.49 4.33 -3.00
N ALA A 56 -10.64 3.68 -2.82
CA ALA A 56 -11.74 3.73 -3.78
C ALA A 56 -12.68 4.89 -3.43
N SER A 57 -13.21 5.58 -4.44
CA SER A 57 -14.34 6.49 -4.25
C SER A 57 -15.62 5.67 -4.06
N THR A 58 -16.60 6.24 -3.34
CA THR A 58 -17.91 5.62 -3.11
C THR A 58 -18.70 5.36 -4.41
N GLY A 59 -18.30 5.99 -5.51
CA GLY A 59 -18.90 5.84 -6.83
C GLY A 59 -18.81 7.13 -7.64
N ALA A 60 -19.38 7.12 -8.84
CA ALA A 60 -19.60 8.34 -9.58
C ALA A 60 -20.65 9.19 -8.83
N PRO A 61 -20.46 10.52 -8.72
CA PRO A 61 -21.45 11.40 -8.09
C PRO A 61 -22.72 11.58 -8.92
N SER A 62 -22.80 10.97 -10.11
CA SER A 62 -23.94 11.06 -11.02
C SER A 62 -24.10 9.79 -11.86
N ASP A 63 -25.28 9.62 -12.45
CA ASP A 63 -25.60 8.58 -13.45
C ASP A 63 -24.99 8.85 -14.83
N ALA A 64 -23.86 9.56 -14.89
CA ALA A 64 -23.16 9.82 -16.13
C ALA A 64 -22.80 8.48 -16.81
N ARG A 65 -22.79 8.43 -18.15
CA ARG A 65 -22.37 7.23 -18.92
C ARG A 65 -20.85 7.13 -19.10
N SER A 66 -20.12 8.17 -18.72
CA SER A 66 -18.67 8.28 -18.79
C SER A 66 -18.17 9.34 -17.81
N VAL A 67 -16.91 9.26 -17.39
CA VAL A 67 -16.31 10.29 -16.53
C VAL A 67 -16.19 11.63 -17.29
N PRO A 68 -16.68 12.75 -16.73
CA PRO A 68 -16.54 14.07 -17.35
C PRO A 68 -15.07 14.46 -17.60
N ARG A 69 -14.80 15.19 -18.70
CA ARG A 69 -13.43 15.62 -19.06
C ARG A 69 -12.71 16.38 -17.95
N TYR A 70 -13.42 17.23 -17.20
CA TYR A 70 -12.81 17.99 -16.11
C TYR A 70 -12.30 17.07 -14.97
N MET A 71 -13.00 15.96 -14.72
CA MET A 71 -12.56 14.99 -13.71
C MET A 71 -11.28 14.28 -14.12
N HIS A 72 -11.12 13.94 -15.42
CA HIS A 72 -9.84 13.44 -15.92
C HIS A 72 -8.69 14.43 -15.70
N GLY A 73 -8.92 15.71 -15.98
CA GLY A 73 -7.95 16.78 -15.73
C GLY A 73 -7.59 16.90 -14.25
N LEU A 74 -8.60 16.88 -13.37
CA LEU A 74 -8.41 16.92 -11.93
C LEU A 74 -7.61 15.71 -11.42
N CYS A 75 -8.00 14.50 -11.81
CA CYS A 75 -7.29 13.27 -11.46
C CYS A 75 -5.82 13.33 -11.90
N THR A 76 -5.56 13.77 -13.13
CA THR A 76 -4.20 13.94 -13.66
C THR A 76 -3.38 14.94 -12.83
N LEU A 77 -4.00 16.06 -12.44
CA LEU A 77 -3.34 17.08 -11.62
C LEU A 77 -3.00 16.55 -10.23
N VAL A 78 -3.93 15.85 -9.59
CA VAL A 78 -3.71 15.20 -8.28
C VAL A 78 -2.61 14.15 -8.39
N CYS A 79 -2.64 13.29 -9.41
CA CYS A 79 -1.60 12.28 -9.66
C CYS A 79 -0.21 12.92 -9.76
N ARG A 80 -0.08 14.00 -10.53
CA ARG A 80 1.19 14.73 -10.68
C ARG A 80 1.64 15.41 -9.40
N ALA A 81 0.72 16.02 -8.65
CA ALA A 81 1.05 16.76 -7.43
C ALA A 81 1.55 15.83 -6.31
N PHE A 82 0.97 14.63 -6.19
CA PHE A 82 1.29 13.68 -5.12
C PHE A 82 2.19 12.52 -5.57
N GLY A 83 2.53 12.42 -6.85
CA GLY A 83 3.33 11.31 -7.39
C GLY A 83 2.61 9.96 -7.33
N VAL A 84 1.29 9.97 -7.45
CA VAL A 84 0.44 8.76 -7.41
C VAL A 84 -0.15 8.48 -8.78
N GLU A 85 -0.64 7.27 -9.00
CA GLU A 85 -1.42 6.91 -10.18
C GLU A 85 -2.89 6.69 -9.80
N CYS A 86 -3.80 6.99 -10.73
CA CYS A 86 -5.22 6.73 -10.56
C CYS A 86 -5.76 5.85 -11.69
N TYR A 87 -6.69 4.98 -11.34
CA TYR A 87 -7.44 4.16 -12.27
C TYR A 87 -8.90 4.60 -12.26
N ILE A 88 -9.47 4.80 -13.44
CA ILE A 88 -10.87 5.19 -13.60
C ILE A 88 -11.61 4.02 -14.20
N GLY A 89 -12.50 3.43 -13.42
CA GLY A 89 -13.39 2.35 -13.83
C GLY A 89 -14.80 2.60 -13.29
N GLY A 90 -15.80 2.03 -13.95
CA GLY A 90 -17.20 2.17 -13.55
C GLY A 90 -18.07 1.09 -14.17
N ARG A 91 -19.11 0.67 -13.45
CA ARG A 91 -20.15 -0.22 -13.98
C ARG A 91 -21.30 0.65 -14.47
N TRP A 92 -21.23 1.07 -15.73
CA TRP A 92 -22.30 1.86 -16.35
C TRP A 92 -23.54 0.97 -16.49
N ARG A 93 -24.69 1.42 -15.95
CA ARG A 93 -25.96 0.74 -16.19
C ARG A 93 -26.37 1.04 -17.64
N SER A 94 -26.58 -0.02 -18.43
CA SER A 94 -27.05 0.02 -19.82
C SER A 94 -28.46 0.56 -19.92
#